data_AF-A0A8J6QCW7-F1
#
_entry.id   AF-A0A8J6QCW7-F1
#
_cell.length_a   1.000
_cell.length_b   1.000
_cell.length_c   1.000
_cell.angle_alpha   90.00
_cell.angle_beta   90.00
_cell.angle_gamma   90.00
#
_symmetry.space_group_name_H-M   'P 1'
#
loop_
_entity.id
_entity.type
_entity.pdbx_description
1 polymer ?
#
loop_
_entity_poly.entity_id
_entity_poly.type
_entity_poly.pdbx_seq_one_letter_code
_entity_poly.pdbx_strand_id
1 'polypeptide(L)'
;MSFDARSLERLQQLGRSLPKPLPKPEAEPAPAPASQQRHRVETETDPQALFRELMQVSPDGSVPPHLMDRLRQAEADQQRQRQAEQRQAIQRQSSPGPTTASGLQPRGASNELRPNRQRRSPANSEELELYTAFQQLLLEGDEED
;
A
#
# COMPACT_ATOMS: atom_id res chain seq x y z
N MET A 1 -54.42 36.85 -9.44
CA MET A 1 -54.85 36.14 -8.21
C MET A 1 -54.41 36.97 -7.02
N SER A 2 -55.33 37.67 -6.36
CA SER A 2 -55.05 38.55 -5.22
C SER A 2 -55.25 37.80 -3.89
N PHE A 3 -54.42 38.05 -2.89
CA PHE A 3 -54.58 37.51 -1.55
C PHE A 3 -55.60 38.34 -0.76
N ASP A 4 -56.65 37.72 -0.24
CA ASP A 4 -57.66 38.37 0.61
C ASP A 4 -57.08 38.71 1.99
N ALA A 5 -57.55 39.79 2.62
CA ALA A 5 -57.06 40.26 3.92
C ALA A 5 -57.10 39.17 5.02
N ARG A 6 -58.12 38.30 4.98
CA ARG A 6 -58.25 37.15 5.89
C ARG A 6 -57.18 36.08 5.69
N SER A 7 -56.71 35.90 4.45
CA SER A 7 -55.64 34.95 4.14
C SER A 7 -54.28 35.44 4.67
N LEU A 8 -54.08 36.76 4.68
CA LEU A 8 -52.89 37.42 5.25
C LEU A 8 -52.88 37.28 6.78
N GLU A 9 -54.02 37.49 7.42
CA GLU A 9 -54.18 37.32 8.88
C GLU A 9 -53.94 35.87 9.31
N ARG A 10 -54.50 34.89 8.58
CA ARG A 10 -54.26 33.46 8.84
C ARG A 10 -52.79 33.07 8.63
N LEU A 11 -52.12 33.62 7.62
CA LEU A 11 -50.69 33.39 7.37
C LEU A 11 -49.84 33.96 8.50
N GLN A 12 -50.19 35.14 9.02
CA GLN A 12 -49.54 35.74 10.19
C GLN A 12 -49.77 34.92 11.47
N GLN A 13 -50.95 34.34 11.65
CA GLN A 13 -51.25 33.43 12.77
C GLN A 13 -50.42 32.14 12.69
N LEU A 14 -50.30 31.53 11.50
CA LEU A 14 -49.47 30.34 11.27
C LEU A 14 -47.96 30.63 11.40
N GLY A 15 -47.51 31.82 10.99
CA GLY A 15 -46.14 32.27 11.20
C GLY A 15 -45.77 32.53 12.66
N ARG A 16 -46.76 32.62 13.56
CA ARG A 16 -46.59 32.85 14.99
C ARG A 16 -46.68 31.60 15.85
N SER A 17 -47.15 30.49 15.31
CA SER A 17 -47.22 29.21 16.02
C SER A 17 -45.99 28.35 15.73
N LEU A 18 -44.81 28.76 16.20
CA LEU A 18 -43.71 27.82 16.39
C LEU A 18 -43.76 27.27 17.82
N PRO A 19 -43.71 25.93 18.02
CA PRO A 19 -43.56 25.35 19.34
C PRO A 19 -42.25 25.84 19.98
N LYS A 20 -42.22 25.84 21.32
CA LYS A 20 -41.05 26.26 22.11
C LYS A 20 -39.80 25.54 21.57
N PRO A 21 -38.74 26.28 21.18
CA PRO A 21 -37.53 25.66 20.68
C PRO A 21 -36.98 24.72 21.76
N LEU A 22 -36.51 23.54 21.34
CA LEU A 22 -35.85 22.60 22.24
C LEU A 22 -34.69 23.31 22.95
N PRO A 23 -34.41 22.98 24.22
CA PRO A 23 -33.23 23.49 24.89
C PRO A 23 -32.03 23.20 24.00
N LYS A 24 -31.24 24.24 23.71
CA LYS A 24 -29.98 24.06 22.98
C LYS A 24 -29.14 23.07 23.80
N PRO A 25 -28.56 22.02 23.19
CA PRO A 25 -27.62 21.18 23.90
C PRO A 25 -26.56 22.09 24.52
N GLU A 26 -26.24 21.82 25.79
CA GLU A 26 -25.18 22.50 26.51
C GLU A 26 -23.95 22.53 25.61
N ALA A 27 -23.39 23.73 25.41
CA ALA A 27 -22.32 23.92 24.44
C ALA A 27 -21.20 22.93 24.75
N GLU A 28 -21.04 21.93 23.88
CA GLU A 28 -19.94 21.00 23.98
C GLU A 28 -18.65 21.82 24.03
N PRO A 29 -17.69 21.44 24.90
CA PRO A 29 -16.42 22.13 25.01
C PRO A 29 -15.79 22.25 23.62
N ALA A 30 -15.15 23.40 23.37
CA ALA A 30 -14.51 23.74 22.10
C ALA A 30 -13.80 22.51 21.49
N PRO A 31 -13.94 22.25 20.17
CA PRO A 31 -13.38 21.06 19.57
C PRO A 31 -11.89 21.03 19.87
N ALA A 32 -11.48 20.06 20.69
CA ALA A 32 -10.07 19.74 20.88
C ALA A 32 -9.47 19.54 19.48
N PRO A 33 -8.22 19.97 19.23
CA PRO A 33 -7.63 19.91 17.90
C PRO A 33 -7.88 18.53 17.28
N ALA A 34 -8.24 18.50 16.00
CA ALA A 34 -8.64 17.31 15.23
C ALA A 34 -7.58 16.18 15.15
N SER A 35 -6.51 16.28 15.96
CA SER A 35 -5.63 15.18 16.36
C SER A 35 -6.25 14.30 17.46
N GLN A 36 -7.58 14.28 17.61
CA GLN A 36 -8.28 13.36 18.52
C GLN A 36 -8.02 11.93 18.05
N GLN A 37 -6.96 11.34 18.59
CA GLN A 37 -6.64 9.92 18.66
C GLN A 37 -6.97 9.14 17.38
N ARG A 38 -6.22 9.40 16.30
CA ARG A 38 -6.18 8.44 15.19
C ARG A 38 -5.86 7.06 15.76
N HIS A 39 -6.67 6.07 15.43
CA HIS A 39 -6.39 4.69 15.78
C HIS A 39 -5.00 4.33 15.24
N ARG A 40 -4.24 3.49 15.96
CA ARG A 40 -2.88 3.16 15.55
C ARG A 40 -2.86 2.57 14.13
N VAL A 41 -3.92 1.83 13.74
CA VAL A 41 -4.19 1.34 12.37
C VAL A 41 -4.10 2.45 11.31
N GLU A 42 -4.53 3.67 11.64
CA GLU A 42 -4.52 4.81 10.72
C GLU A 42 -3.20 5.57 10.69
N THR A 43 -2.26 5.24 11.56
CA THR A 43 -0.93 5.86 11.62
C THR A 43 0.18 4.89 11.25
N GLU A 44 -0.08 3.59 11.33
CA GLU A 44 0.91 2.56 11.05
C GLU A 44 1.32 2.55 9.58
N THR A 45 2.63 2.46 9.36
CA THR A 45 3.27 2.51 8.03
C THR A 45 3.85 1.15 7.65
N ASP A 46 4.21 0.31 8.63
CA ASP A 46 4.67 -1.05 8.36
C ASP A 46 3.47 -1.95 8.02
N PRO A 47 3.42 -2.58 6.83
CA PRO A 47 2.31 -3.45 6.45
C PRO A 47 2.12 -4.62 7.42
N GLN A 48 3.18 -5.15 8.02
CA GLN A 48 3.07 -6.27 8.97
C GLN A 48 2.43 -5.83 10.29
N ALA A 49 2.88 -4.71 10.86
CA ALA A 49 2.29 -4.13 12.06
C ALA A 49 0.82 -3.72 11.83
N LEU A 50 0.53 -3.11 10.68
CA LEU A 50 -0.82 -2.69 10.30
C LEU A 50 -1.78 -3.89 10.24
N PHE A 51 -1.38 -4.99 9.60
CA PHE A 51 -2.19 -6.21 9.54
C PHE A 51 -2.43 -6.81 10.94
N ARG A 52 -1.40 -6.87 11.78
CA ARG A 52 -1.54 -7.39 13.15
C ARG A 52 -2.50 -6.57 13.98
N GLU A 53 -2.51 -5.26 13.80
CA GLU A 53 -3.43 -4.39 14.50
C GLU A 53 -4.87 -4.56 13.98
N LEU A 54 -5.05 -4.66 12.66
CA LEU A 54 -6.34 -4.98 12.05
C LEU A 54 -6.95 -6.26 12.62
N MET A 55 -6.14 -7.31 12.80
CA MET A 55 -6.58 -8.56 13.43
C MET A 55 -6.98 -8.40 14.90
N GLN A 56 -6.39 -7.44 15.63
CA GLN A 56 -6.73 -7.18 17.03
C GLN A 56 -8.01 -6.35 17.18
N VAL A 57 -8.23 -5.38 16.28
CA VAL A 57 -9.39 -4.48 16.34
C VAL A 57 -10.64 -5.07 15.68
N SER A 58 -10.48 -6.05 14.79
CA SER A 58 -11.58 -6.73 14.09
C SER A 58 -11.73 -8.19 14.53
N PRO A 59 -12.28 -8.47 15.73
CA PRO A 59 -12.53 -9.83 16.19
C PRO A 59 -13.54 -10.59 15.29
N ASP A 60 -14.43 -9.85 14.62
CA ASP A 60 -15.40 -10.38 13.65
C ASP A 60 -14.82 -10.60 12.24
N GLY A 61 -13.55 -10.27 12.00
CA GLY A 61 -12.90 -10.36 10.69
C GLY A 61 -13.40 -9.36 9.64
N SER A 62 -14.32 -8.46 10.00
CA SER A 62 -14.78 -7.39 9.12
C SER A 62 -13.82 -6.20 9.18
N VAL A 63 -13.25 -5.83 8.03
CA VAL A 63 -12.31 -4.71 7.91
C VAL A 63 -12.85 -3.69 6.91
N PRO A 64 -12.94 -2.40 7.28
CA PRO A 64 -13.31 -1.33 6.35
C PRO A 64 -12.45 -1.29 5.07
N PRO A 65 -13.05 -1.02 3.90
CA PRO A 65 -12.36 -1.11 2.61
C PRO A 65 -11.13 -0.20 2.51
N HIS A 66 -11.20 1.01 3.08
CA HIS A 66 -10.09 1.95 3.05
C HIS A 66 -8.85 1.47 3.81
N LEU A 67 -9.00 0.60 4.82
CA LEU A 67 -7.87 0.02 5.56
C LEU A 67 -7.19 -1.09 4.77
N MET A 68 -7.96 -1.86 4.00
CA MET A 68 -7.43 -2.85 3.06
C MET A 68 -6.66 -2.19 1.91
N ASP A 69 -7.19 -1.10 1.36
CA ASP A 69 -6.51 -0.32 0.31
C ASP A 69 -5.19 0.25 0.83
N ARG A 70 -5.19 0.76 2.07
CA ARG A 70 -3.97 1.22 2.74
C ARG A 70 -2.95 0.10 2.94
N LEU A 71 -3.39 -1.08 3.41
CA LEU A 71 -2.49 -2.22 3.59
C LEU A 71 -1.81 -2.61 2.26
N ARG A 72 -2.58 -2.63 1.17
CA ARG A 72 -2.06 -2.87 -0.19
C ARG A 72 -1.06 -1.79 -0.62
N GLN A 73 -1.33 -0.53 -0.31
CA GLN A 73 -0.40 0.58 -0.62
C GLN A 73 0.92 0.43 0.16
N ALA A 74 0.85 0.17 1.47
CA ALA A 74 2.02 -0.01 2.31
C ALA A 74 2.89 -1.19 1.84
N GLU A 75 2.27 -2.30 1.44
CA GLU A 75 2.98 -3.43 0.86
C GLU A 75 3.67 -3.07 -0.46
N ALA A 76 2.97 -2.40 -1.38
CA ALA A 76 3.54 -1.96 -2.65
C ALA A 76 4.70 -0.97 -2.46
N ASP A 77 4.58 -0.05 -1.50
CA ASP A 77 5.67 0.88 -1.13
C ASP A 77 6.89 0.13 -0.61
N GLN A 78 6.70 -0.83 0.29
CA GLN A 78 7.78 -1.64 0.82
C GLN A 78 8.48 -2.45 -0.29
N GLN A 79 7.73 -3.06 -1.22
CA GLN A 79 8.30 -3.79 -2.35
C GLN A 79 9.12 -2.85 -3.26
N ARG A 80 8.61 -1.65 -3.55
CA ARG A 80 9.33 -0.63 -4.32
C ARG A 80 10.62 -0.20 -3.66
N GLN A 81 10.61 0.01 -2.34
CA GLN A 81 11.79 0.36 -1.56
C GLN A 81 12.85 -0.74 -1.65
N ARG A 82 12.47 -2.01 -1.42
CA ARG A 82 13.40 -3.14 -1.53
C ARG A 82 14.02 -3.25 -2.93
N GLN A 83 13.23 -3.06 -3.98
CA GLN A 83 13.73 -3.06 -5.36
C GLN A 83 14.72 -1.91 -5.62
N ALA A 84 14.41 -0.71 -5.12
CA ALA A 84 15.30 0.44 -5.25
C ALA A 84 16.63 0.22 -4.53
N GLU A 85 16.60 -0.34 -3.31
CA GLU A 85 17.79 -0.69 -2.54
C GLU A 85 18.64 -1.74 -3.26
N GLN A 86 18.02 -2.79 -3.81
CA GLN A 86 18.73 -3.80 -4.61
C GLN A 86 19.40 -3.19 -5.85
N ARG A 87 18.70 -2.31 -6.58
CA ARG A 87 19.28 -1.61 -7.73
C ARG A 87 20.46 -0.72 -7.35
N GLN A 88 20.36 -0.01 -6.23
CA GLN A 88 21.46 0.81 -5.71
C GLN A 88 22.66 -0.05 -5.27
N ALA A 89 22.42 -1.21 -4.65
CA ALA A 89 23.48 -2.14 -4.25
C ALA A 89 24.24 -2.69 -5.48
N ILE A 90 23.53 -3.08 -6.54
CA ILE A 90 24.15 -3.56 -7.80
C ILE A 90 24.96 -2.45 -8.45
N GLN A 91 24.48 -1.21 -8.43
CA GLN A 91 25.17 -0.08 -9.05
C GLN A 91 26.42 0.38 -8.29
N ARG A 92 26.45 0.21 -6.95
CA ARG A 92 27.66 0.44 -6.15
C ARG A 92 28.74 -0.62 -6.35
N GLN A 93 28.36 -1.85 -6.71
CA GLN A 93 29.30 -2.93 -7.00
C GLN A 93 29.91 -2.86 -8.41
N SER A 94 29.38 -1.99 -9.29
CA SER A 94 29.83 -1.86 -10.68
C SER A 94 30.61 -0.59 -11.00
N SER A 95 31.07 0.19 -10.01
CA SER A 95 32.03 1.28 -10.27
C SER A 95 33.37 0.69 -10.76
N PRO A 96 33.75 0.90 -12.04
CA PRO A 96 35.09 0.61 -12.49
C PRO A 96 35.98 1.74 -11.96
N GLY A 97 37.09 1.40 -11.29
CA GLY A 97 38.14 2.37 -11.04
C GLY A 97 38.62 2.99 -12.36
N PRO A 98 39.17 4.22 -12.35
CA PRO A 98 39.60 4.89 -13.58
C PRO A 98 40.85 4.19 -14.12
N THR A 99 40.69 3.18 -14.98
CA THR A 99 41.80 2.62 -15.76
C THR A 99 41.89 3.37 -17.08
N THR A 100 42.88 4.24 -17.14
CA THR A 100 43.47 4.76 -18.38
C THR A 100 43.90 3.61 -19.30
N ALA A 101 43.42 3.58 -20.55
CA ALA A 101 44.21 3.33 -21.76
C ALA A 101 43.34 2.84 -22.95
N SER A 102 43.45 3.58 -24.05
CA SER A 102 43.55 3.16 -25.45
C SER A 102 42.79 1.93 -25.97
N GLY A 103 42.05 2.14 -27.06
CA GLY A 103 41.90 1.13 -28.11
C GLY A 103 40.55 1.17 -28.85
N LEU A 104 40.59 1.43 -30.15
CA LEU A 104 39.45 1.51 -31.05
C LEU A 104 38.96 0.12 -31.54
N GLN A 105 37.63 -0.03 -31.62
CA GLN A 105 36.81 -0.76 -32.64
C GLN A 105 36.75 -2.32 -32.64
N PRO A 106 35.86 -2.99 -33.42
CA PRO A 106 34.40 -2.86 -33.54
C PRO A 106 33.61 -4.22 -33.60
N ARG A 107 32.28 -4.16 -33.42
CA ARG A 107 31.16 -4.98 -33.99
C ARG A 107 31.37 -6.45 -34.44
N GLY A 108 30.61 -7.38 -33.87
CA GLY A 108 30.35 -8.72 -34.42
C GLY A 108 29.22 -9.47 -33.69
N ALA A 109 28.26 -10.00 -34.44
CA ALA A 109 27.12 -10.76 -33.94
C ALA A 109 27.48 -12.24 -33.75
N SER A 110 27.20 -12.80 -32.58
CA SER A 110 27.04 -14.24 -32.37
C SER A 110 25.99 -14.46 -31.28
N ASN A 111 24.81 -14.93 -31.72
CA ASN A 111 23.74 -15.43 -30.86
C ASN A 111 24.10 -16.84 -30.40
N GLU A 112 25.17 -16.96 -29.62
CA GLU A 112 25.47 -18.17 -28.88
C GLU A 112 24.86 -18.02 -27.49
N LEU A 113 23.90 -18.90 -27.16
CA LEU A 113 23.43 -19.14 -25.80
C LEU A 113 24.63 -19.59 -24.97
N ARG A 114 25.42 -18.62 -24.49
CA ARG A 114 26.49 -18.89 -23.53
C ARG A 114 25.85 -19.57 -22.33
N PRO A 115 26.32 -20.75 -21.89
CA PRO A 115 25.90 -21.29 -20.61
C PRO A 115 26.29 -20.24 -19.58
N ASN A 116 25.29 -19.69 -18.89
CA ASN A 116 25.47 -18.69 -17.87
C ASN A 116 26.34 -19.28 -16.76
N ARG A 117 27.65 -19.04 -16.86
CA ARG A 117 28.67 -19.53 -15.90
C ARG A 117 28.64 -18.73 -14.59
N GLN A 118 27.73 -17.75 -14.48
CA GLN A 118 27.50 -16.98 -13.27
C GLN A 118 26.30 -17.52 -12.49
N ARG A 119 26.22 -18.85 -12.31
CA ARG A 119 25.34 -19.39 -11.26
C ARG A 119 26.01 -19.08 -9.93
N ARG A 120 25.38 -18.23 -9.12
CA ARG A 120 25.80 -18.03 -7.73
C ARG A 120 25.69 -19.36 -7.00
N SER A 121 26.69 -19.71 -6.20
CA SER A 121 26.57 -20.81 -5.26
C SER A 121 25.50 -20.45 -4.21
N PRO A 122 24.61 -21.39 -3.84
CA PRO A 122 23.59 -21.12 -2.84
C PRO A 122 24.23 -20.67 -1.52
N ALA A 123 23.63 -19.65 -0.90
CA ALA A 123 24.17 -19.00 0.29
C ALA A 123 23.85 -19.77 1.58
N ASN A 124 22.82 -20.63 1.56
CA ASN A 124 22.40 -21.45 2.70
C ASN A 124 21.77 -22.78 2.24
N SER A 125 21.49 -23.67 3.20
CA SER A 125 20.90 -24.99 2.96
C SER A 125 19.47 -24.90 2.42
N GLU A 126 18.70 -23.92 2.89
CA GLU A 126 17.33 -23.67 2.42
C GLU A 126 17.31 -23.31 0.93
N GLU A 127 18.20 -22.45 0.46
CA GLU A 127 18.34 -22.12 -0.96
C GLU A 127 18.77 -23.33 -1.79
N LEU A 128 19.61 -24.21 -1.24
CA LEU A 128 20.00 -25.45 -1.89
C LEU A 128 18.82 -26.41 -2.04
N GLU A 129 18.01 -26.56 -0.98
CA GLU A 129 16.77 -27.34 -1.00
C GLU A 129 15.77 -26.79 -2.04
N LEU A 130 15.59 -25.47 -2.09
CA LEU A 130 14.73 -24.80 -3.07
C LEU A 130 15.21 -25.03 -4.51
N TYR A 131 16.52 -24.93 -4.77
CA TYR A 131 17.08 -25.21 -6.08
C TYR A 131 16.94 -26.69 -6.47
N THR A 132 17.02 -27.61 -5.51
CA THR A 132 16.78 -29.04 -5.78
C THR A 132 15.31 -29.34 -6.03
N ALA A 133 14.40 -28.79 -5.24
CA ALA A 133 12.96 -28.96 -5.43
C ALA A 133 12.50 -28.40 -6.78
N PHE A 134 13.00 -27.22 -7.18
CA PHE A 134 12.71 -26.64 -8.48
C PHE A 134 13.25 -27.49 -9.64
N GLN A 135 14.45 -28.06 -9.50
CA GLN A 135 14.98 -29.01 -10.49
C GLN A 135 14.11 -30.25 -10.59
N GLN A 136 13.66 -30.82 -9.47
CA GLN A 136 12.75 -31.98 -9.48
C GLN A 136 11.44 -31.65 -10.19
N LEU A 137 10.84 -30.48 -9.94
CA LEU A 137 9.61 -30.04 -10.61
C LEU A 137 9.77 -29.92 -12.14
N LEU A 138 10.94 -29.46 -12.61
CA LEU A 138 11.25 -29.37 -14.04
C LEU A 138 11.39 -30.75 -14.70
N LEU A 139 11.92 -31.74 -13.97
CA LEU A 139 12.07 -33.10 -14.48
C LEU A 139 10.76 -33.91 -14.40
N GLU A 140 9.94 -33.68 -13.37
CA GLU A 140 8.65 -34.36 -13.17
C GLU A 140 7.59 -33.93 -14.20
N GLY A 141 7.69 -32.70 -14.73
CA GLY A 141 6.80 -32.20 -15.79
C GLY A 141 7.08 -32.75 -17.20
N ASP A 142 8.19 -33.46 -17.42
CA ASP A 142 8.54 -34.09 -18.70
C ASP A 142 8.16 -35.60 -18.75
N GLU A 143 7.56 -36.16 -17.68
CA GLU A 143 7.12 -37.57 -17.61
C GLU A 143 5.64 -37.79 -17.99
N GLU A 144 4.94 -36.75 -18.46
CA GLU A 144 3.58 -36.82 -19.00
C GLU A 144 3.54 -36.72 -20.55
N ASP A 145 4.12 -37.70 -21.25
CA ASP A 145 3.76 -38.09 -22.64
C ASP A 145 4.26 -39.51 -23.01
#